data_AF-A0A7Z9WSM3-F1
#
_entry.id   AF-A0A7Z9WSM3-F1
#
_cell.length_a   1.000
_cell.length_b   1.000
_cell.length_c   1.000
_cell.angle_alpha   90.00
_cell.angle_beta   90.00
_cell.angle_gamma   90.00
#
_symmetry.space_group_name_H-M   'P 1'
#
loop_
_entity.id
_entity.type
_entity.pdbx_description
1 polymer ?
#
loop_
_entity_poly.entity_id
_entity_poly.type
_entity_poly.pdbx_seq_one_letter_code
_entity_poly.pdbx_strand_id
1 'polypeptide(L)'
;PPLPGVQVIPNPNLGGAGGFARGLYHFKHENPATHCLFMDDDAACEPESIWRTLQLLAYAKEDRLAIAGAMLRDAPAYLLHEKGARFRYHCMPLQHNRDLLCSDVLADVELPTPFDYGGWWFFAFPLHHVKHYPFPFFVRGDDVQFGLAHRFNLETLNGISVWGDDFTAKEGPISKYLDMRHHLMQHLLTERLPSGAVILTAMVWWQWLRYGLRFHYAIAETQLMALQDVLKGPDFWARNADMHETFPRLRPLIEESAPQPIEDISAFSIAYPPIPRSRLRIWGARLIKLITLNGHLLPPFLLQKQPVVVEKGDARLEMFTWKLSVFQLEPDGRQGIWLKRDYRRFFRLMGRLSKLTLQMIIKRRALIRAYRQAYPHLTSEAFWQSWFEQQKLKGAAGE
;
A
#
# COMPACT_ATOMS: atom_id res chain seq x y z
N PRO A 1 8.39 25.10 -20.69
CA PRO A 1 9.40 25.06 -21.78
C PRO A 1 9.92 23.62 -21.91
N PRO A 2 10.26 23.12 -23.11
CA PRO A 2 10.90 21.82 -23.24
C PRO A 2 12.24 21.85 -22.48
N LEU A 3 12.45 20.88 -21.59
CA LEU A 3 13.70 20.72 -20.85
C LEU A 3 14.64 19.83 -21.68
N PRO A 4 15.86 20.30 -22.04
CA PRO A 4 16.83 19.48 -22.76
C PRO A 4 17.10 18.15 -22.04
N GLY A 5 17.04 17.03 -22.76
CA GLY A 5 17.23 15.68 -22.19
C GLY A 5 16.00 15.10 -21.49
N VAL A 6 14.86 15.81 -21.47
CA VAL A 6 13.59 15.31 -20.92
C VAL A 6 12.60 15.06 -22.06
N GLN A 7 12.07 13.83 -22.11
CA GLN A 7 10.99 13.46 -23.02
C GLN A 7 9.72 13.17 -22.22
N VAL A 8 8.64 13.90 -22.52
CA VAL A 8 7.31 13.63 -21.95
C VAL A 8 6.58 12.66 -22.87
N ILE A 9 6.12 11.54 -22.32
CA ILE A 9 5.39 10.52 -23.06
C ILE A 9 3.93 10.53 -22.57
N PRO A 10 2.96 10.95 -23.40
CA PRO A 10 1.55 10.91 -23.03
C PRO A 10 1.10 9.47 -22.72
N ASN A 11 0.25 9.34 -21.70
CA ASN A 11 -0.32 8.07 -21.26
C ASN A 11 -1.73 8.32 -20.68
N PRO A 12 -2.73 7.46 -20.93
CA PRO A 12 -3.97 7.48 -20.14
C PRO A 12 -3.69 7.30 -18.64
N ASN A 13 -4.62 7.76 -17.81
CA ASN A 13 -4.52 7.56 -16.37
C ASN A 13 -4.76 6.09 -16.00
N LEU A 14 -3.67 5.33 -15.98
CA LEU A 14 -3.60 3.92 -15.60
C LEU A 14 -2.91 3.73 -14.25
N GLY A 15 -2.81 4.81 -13.47
CA GLY A 15 -2.06 4.89 -12.22
C GLY A 15 -0.56 4.68 -12.40
N GLY A 16 0.16 4.50 -11.29
CA GLY A 16 1.60 4.24 -11.27
C GLY A 16 1.97 3.00 -12.08
N ALA A 17 1.24 1.89 -11.94
CA ALA A 17 1.50 0.65 -12.65
C ALA A 17 1.53 0.86 -14.18
N GLY A 18 0.59 1.64 -14.71
CA GLY A 18 0.55 1.96 -16.14
C GLY A 18 1.56 3.02 -16.56
N GLY A 19 1.95 3.95 -15.68
CA GLY A 19 3.05 4.89 -15.91
C GLY A 19 4.38 4.16 -16.08
N PHE A 20 4.73 3.29 -15.12
CA PHE A 20 5.94 2.46 -15.19
C PHE A 20 5.89 1.47 -16.37
N ALA A 21 4.72 0.87 -16.66
CA ALA A 21 4.56 0.03 -17.84
C ALA A 21 4.81 0.80 -19.16
N ARG A 22 4.35 2.06 -19.25
CA ARG A 22 4.59 2.90 -20.43
C ARG A 22 6.07 3.25 -20.58
N GLY A 23 6.74 3.56 -19.48
CA GLY A 23 8.20 3.77 -19.46
C GLY A 23 8.97 2.53 -19.91
N LEU A 24 8.61 1.34 -19.41
CA LEU A 24 9.20 0.08 -19.87
C LEU A 24 9.00 -0.15 -21.36
N TYR A 25 7.79 0.08 -21.87
CA TYR A 25 7.49 -0.09 -23.28
C TYR A 25 8.37 0.84 -24.15
N HIS A 26 8.49 2.11 -23.74
CA HIS A 26 9.32 3.08 -24.43
C HIS A 26 10.79 2.65 -24.48
N PHE A 27 11.39 2.28 -23.33
CA PHE A 27 12.79 1.86 -23.27
C PHE A 27 13.08 0.47 -23.85
N LYS A 28 12.05 -0.30 -24.19
CA LYS A 28 12.19 -1.57 -24.92
C LYS A 28 12.09 -1.40 -26.43
N HIS A 29 11.27 -0.47 -26.92
CA HIS A 29 10.91 -0.41 -28.35
C HIS A 29 11.18 0.93 -29.03
N GLU A 30 10.89 2.03 -28.36
CA GLU A 30 10.94 3.37 -28.96
C GLU A 30 12.32 4.00 -28.79
N ASN A 31 12.98 3.77 -27.65
CA ASN A 31 14.32 4.23 -27.35
C ASN A 31 15.09 3.16 -26.54
N PRO A 32 15.58 2.10 -27.20
CA PRO A 32 16.15 0.93 -26.52
C PRO A 32 17.26 1.26 -25.53
N ALA A 33 17.10 0.84 -24.28
CA ALA A 33 18.10 0.96 -23.21
C ALA A 33 18.50 -0.42 -22.66
N THR A 34 19.69 -0.52 -22.04
CA THR A 34 20.15 -1.75 -21.39
C THR A 34 19.61 -1.89 -19.97
N HIS A 35 19.43 -0.76 -19.28
CA HIS A 35 18.94 -0.67 -17.91
C HIS A 35 17.82 0.36 -17.82
N CYS A 36 16.98 0.21 -16.80
CA CYS A 36 15.93 1.17 -16.46
C CYS A 36 16.04 1.51 -14.98
N LEU A 37 15.88 2.78 -14.64
CA LEU A 37 15.74 3.29 -13.28
C LEU A 37 14.33 3.83 -13.12
N PHE A 38 13.53 3.18 -12.28
CA PHE A 38 12.24 3.70 -11.82
C PHE A 38 12.45 4.70 -10.69
N MET A 39 11.73 5.82 -10.77
CA MET A 39 11.67 6.85 -9.75
C MET A 39 10.26 7.44 -9.69
N ASP A 40 9.86 7.91 -8.50
CA ASP A 40 8.63 8.67 -8.30
C ASP A 40 8.87 10.17 -8.54
N ASP A 41 7.81 10.91 -8.87
CA ASP A 41 7.86 12.36 -9.07
C ASP A 41 7.84 13.16 -7.75
N ASP A 42 7.35 12.55 -6.67
CA ASP A 42 7.33 13.09 -5.31
C ASP A 42 8.48 12.60 -4.42
N ALA A 43 9.51 11.97 -5.00
CA ALA A 43 10.71 11.53 -4.30
C ALA A 43 11.93 12.39 -4.65
N ALA A 44 12.47 13.12 -3.67
CA ALA A 44 13.68 13.91 -3.85
C ALA A 44 14.92 13.01 -3.86
N CYS A 45 15.83 13.21 -4.82
CA CYS A 45 17.00 12.36 -5.01
C CYS A 45 18.25 13.21 -5.23
N GLU A 46 19.35 12.84 -4.56
CA GLU A 46 20.66 13.41 -4.87
C GLU A 46 21.17 12.85 -6.21
N PRO A 47 21.68 13.68 -7.15
CA PRO A 47 22.24 13.19 -8.42
C PRO A 47 23.34 12.13 -8.24
N GLU A 48 24.07 12.22 -7.12
CA GLU A 48 25.08 11.24 -6.72
C GLU A 48 24.49 9.83 -6.51
N SER A 49 23.24 9.69 -6.06
CA SER A 49 22.55 8.39 -5.97
C SER A 49 22.45 7.72 -7.34
N ILE A 50 22.12 8.50 -8.38
CA ILE A 50 22.04 8.02 -9.76
C ILE A 50 23.44 7.65 -10.26
N TRP A 51 24.44 8.50 -10.04
CA TRP A 51 25.81 8.23 -10.46
C TRP A 51 26.37 6.95 -9.82
N ARG A 52 26.22 6.79 -8.50
CA ARG A 52 26.65 5.56 -7.80
C ARG A 52 25.95 4.32 -8.32
N THR A 53 24.65 4.42 -8.60
CA THR A 53 23.87 3.33 -9.19
C THR A 53 24.42 2.92 -10.56
N LEU A 54 24.70 3.89 -11.43
CA LEU A 54 25.31 3.65 -12.73
C LEU A 54 26.68 2.97 -12.60
N GLN A 55 27.53 3.46 -11.69
CA GLN A 55 28.85 2.87 -11.46
C GLN A 55 28.74 1.43 -10.94
N LEU A 56 27.86 1.16 -9.97
CA LEU A 56 27.64 -0.20 -9.45
C LEU A 56 27.21 -1.17 -10.56
N LEU A 57 26.24 -0.76 -11.38
CA LEU A 57 25.73 -1.58 -12.48
C LEU A 57 26.80 -1.77 -13.58
N ALA A 58 27.60 -0.74 -13.88
CA ALA A 58 28.67 -0.82 -14.88
C ALA A 58 29.81 -1.79 -14.48
N TYR A 59 30.07 -1.95 -13.17
CA TYR A 59 31.05 -2.90 -12.64
C TYR A 59 30.42 -4.22 -12.15
N ALA A 60 29.12 -4.42 -12.37
CA ALA A 60 28.42 -5.62 -11.94
C ALA A 60 28.99 -6.86 -12.64
N LYS A 61 29.37 -7.86 -11.84
CA LYS A 61 29.77 -9.19 -12.35
C LYS A 61 28.57 -10.07 -12.67
N GLU A 62 27.43 -9.76 -12.07
CA GLU A 62 26.19 -10.50 -12.21
C GLU A 62 25.20 -9.70 -13.04
N ASP A 63 24.80 -10.28 -14.17
CA ASP A 63 23.90 -9.66 -15.15
C ASP A 63 22.47 -9.44 -14.63
N ARG A 64 22.12 -10.01 -13.46
CA ARG A 64 20.82 -9.87 -12.79
C ARG A 64 20.81 -8.86 -11.65
N LEU A 65 21.92 -8.16 -11.43
CA LEU A 65 22.03 -7.18 -10.35
C LEU A 65 20.98 -6.09 -10.54
N ALA A 66 20.19 -5.83 -9.52
CA ALA A 66 19.27 -4.71 -9.46
C ALA A 66 19.49 -3.96 -8.14
N ILE A 67 19.43 -2.63 -8.21
CA ILE A 67 19.73 -1.74 -7.10
C ILE A 67 18.42 -1.12 -6.61
N ALA A 68 18.11 -1.33 -5.34
CA ALA A 68 17.06 -0.60 -4.65
C ALA A 68 17.68 0.55 -3.86
N GLY A 69 17.16 1.77 -4.08
CA GLY A 69 17.53 2.93 -3.28
C GLY A 69 16.75 2.97 -1.98
N ALA A 70 17.43 3.31 -0.89
CA ALA A 70 16.78 3.51 0.39
C ALA A 70 15.87 4.74 0.35
N MET A 71 14.72 4.69 1.00
CA MET A 71 13.89 5.87 1.24
C MET A 71 14.13 6.39 2.66
N LEU A 72 14.55 7.65 2.78
CA LEU A 72 14.53 8.42 4.01
C LEU A 72 13.21 9.20 4.09
N ARG A 73 12.85 9.60 5.31
CA ARG A 73 11.67 10.46 5.53
C ARG A 73 12.02 11.89 5.13
N ASP A 74 11.07 12.65 4.59
CA ASP A 74 11.26 14.10 4.42
C ASP A 74 11.47 14.82 5.76
N ALA A 75 10.75 14.40 6.80
CA ALA A 75 10.89 14.96 8.14
C ALA A 75 10.75 13.88 9.25
N PRO A 76 11.77 13.70 10.11
CA PRO A 76 13.13 14.22 9.98
C PRO A 76 13.97 13.46 8.93
N ALA A 77 14.78 14.20 8.16
CA ALA A 77 15.54 13.75 7.00
C ALA A 77 16.61 12.66 7.23
N TYR A 78 16.95 12.38 8.50
CA TYR A 78 17.96 11.38 8.86
C TYR A 78 17.38 10.01 9.24
N LEU A 79 16.04 9.91 9.32
CA LEU A 79 15.39 8.65 9.65
C LEU A 79 15.14 7.83 8.40
N LEU A 80 15.63 6.60 8.43
CA LEU A 80 15.41 5.62 7.39
C LEU A 80 13.96 5.12 7.43
N HIS A 81 13.23 5.27 6.33
CA HIS A 81 11.90 4.70 6.16
C HIS A 81 12.00 3.24 5.72
N GLU A 82 12.73 2.96 4.64
CA GLU A 82 12.88 1.60 4.11
C GLU A 82 14.17 1.49 3.30
N LYS A 83 15.02 0.50 3.58
CA LYS A 83 16.20 0.19 2.74
C LYS A 83 15.87 -0.78 1.60
N GLY A 84 14.82 -1.56 1.79
CA GLY A 84 14.23 -2.56 0.90
C GLY A 84 13.17 -3.32 1.70
N ALA A 85 12.42 -4.24 1.11
CA ALA A 85 11.35 -4.89 1.87
C ALA A 85 11.16 -6.37 1.57
N ARG A 86 10.71 -7.09 2.60
CA ARG A 86 10.21 -8.46 2.47
C ARG A 86 8.71 -8.44 2.33
N PHE A 87 8.20 -9.35 1.52
CA PHE A 87 6.76 -9.59 1.44
C PHE A 87 6.42 -10.94 2.06
N ARG A 88 5.64 -10.93 3.13
CA ARG A 88 5.07 -12.15 3.73
C ARG A 88 3.55 -12.03 3.70
N TYR A 89 2.92 -11.68 4.83
CA TYR A 89 1.47 -11.40 4.90
C TYR A 89 1.15 -9.91 4.72
N HIS A 90 2.17 -9.08 4.87
CA HIS A 90 2.20 -7.64 4.71
C HIS A 90 3.60 -7.25 4.23
N CYS A 91 3.73 -6.03 3.73
CA CYS A 91 5.02 -5.42 3.46
C CYS A 91 5.78 -5.23 4.78
N MET A 92 7.01 -5.74 4.83
CA MET A 92 7.89 -5.67 5.99
C MET A 92 9.13 -4.86 5.59
N PRO A 93 9.16 -3.55 5.89
CA PRO A 93 10.30 -2.70 5.55
C PRO A 93 11.54 -3.14 6.33
N LEU A 94 12.68 -3.18 5.66
CA LEU A 94 13.97 -3.40 6.29
C LEU A 94 14.52 -2.09 6.86
N GLN A 95 15.13 -2.19 8.04
CA GLN A 95 15.82 -1.08 8.69
C GLN A 95 14.91 0.16 8.91
N HIS A 96 13.62 -0.07 9.15
CA HIS A 96 12.65 0.99 9.41
C HIS A 96 12.94 1.73 10.73
N ASN A 97 12.80 3.06 10.72
CA ASN A 97 13.02 3.97 11.86
C ASN A 97 14.42 3.89 12.47
N ARG A 98 15.43 3.73 11.62
CA ARG A 98 16.84 3.78 12.04
C ARG A 98 17.37 5.19 11.89
N ASP A 99 18.03 5.68 12.94
CA ASP A 99 18.66 7.00 12.98
C ASP A 99 20.06 6.93 12.37
N LEU A 100 20.21 7.49 11.17
CA LEU A 100 21.45 7.44 10.41
C LEU A 100 22.48 8.50 10.84
N LEU A 101 22.16 9.36 11.81
CA LEU A 101 23.15 10.25 12.44
C LEU A 101 24.10 9.48 13.36
N CYS A 102 23.71 8.27 13.78
CA CYS A 102 24.54 7.40 14.60
C CYS A 102 25.46 6.53 13.71
N SER A 103 26.78 6.67 13.88
CA SER A 103 27.78 5.94 13.09
C SER A 103 27.63 4.42 13.18
N ASP A 104 27.32 3.91 14.37
CA ASP A 104 27.14 2.47 14.59
C ASP A 104 25.89 1.95 13.87
N VAL A 105 24.82 2.77 13.83
CA VAL A 105 23.61 2.45 13.06
C VAL A 105 23.89 2.49 11.57
N LEU A 106 24.65 3.49 11.09
CA LEU A 106 25.01 3.59 9.68
C LEU A 106 25.79 2.36 9.21
N ALA A 107 26.76 1.89 10.02
CA ALA A 107 27.53 0.68 9.74
C ALA A 107 26.65 -0.58 9.78
N ASP A 108 25.77 -0.71 10.76
CA ASP A 108 24.83 -1.84 10.89
C ASP A 108 23.84 -1.92 9.73
N VAL A 109 23.32 -0.77 9.28
CA VAL A 109 22.39 -0.69 8.15
C VAL A 109 23.03 -1.14 6.85
N GLU A 110 24.36 -1.02 6.69
CA GLU A 110 25.09 -1.48 5.50
C GLU A 110 25.25 -3.00 5.39
N LEU A 111 25.00 -3.73 6.48
CA LEU A 111 25.14 -5.18 6.46
C LEU A 111 24.14 -5.82 5.49
N PRO A 112 24.60 -6.71 4.58
CA PRO A 112 23.74 -7.35 3.60
C PRO A 112 22.55 -8.06 4.26
N THR A 113 21.35 -7.66 3.87
CA THR A 113 20.11 -8.24 4.39
C THR A 113 19.22 -8.65 3.22
N PRO A 114 18.89 -9.94 3.04
CA PRO A 114 18.06 -10.36 1.91
C PRO A 114 16.68 -9.72 1.96
N PHE A 115 16.17 -9.27 0.81
CA PHE A 115 14.83 -8.72 0.64
C PHE A 115 14.15 -9.26 -0.63
N ASP A 116 12.85 -9.01 -0.76
CA ASP A 116 12.04 -9.58 -1.84
C ASP A 116 11.75 -8.58 -2.98
N TYR A 117 11.73 -7.28 -2.68
CA TYR A 117 11.48 -6.21 -3.64
C TYR A 117 12.03 -4.86 -3.14
N GLY A 118 12.33 -3.95 -4.08
CA GLY A 118 12.61 -2.54 -3.80
C GLY A 118 11.44 -1.67 -4.25
N GLY A 119 11.15 -0.60 -3.50
CA GLY A 119 10.14 0.38 -3.88
C GLY A 119 10.54 1.14 -5.14
N TRP A 120 9.54 1.51 -5.95
CA TRP A 120 9.76 2.16 -7.24
C TRP A 120 10.11 3.66 -7.16
N TRP A 121 10.20 4.23 -5.96
CA TRP A 121 10.80 5.54 -5.72
C TRP A 121 12.26 5.60 -6.18
N PHE A 122 12.98 4.48 -6.14
CA PHE A 122 14.31 4.33 -6.71
C PHE A 122 14.63 2.84 -6.92
N PHE A 123 14.44 2.34 -8.14
CA PHE A 123 14.72 0.94 -8.46
C PHE A 123 15.35 0.80 -9.85
N ALA A 124 16.64 0.45 -9.89
CA ALA A 124 17.39 0.25 -11.12
C ALA A 124 17.61 -1.23 -11.43
N PHE A 125 17.35 -1.63 -12.68
CA PHE A 125 17.45 -3.03 -13.09
C PHE A 125 17.79 -3.19 -14.58
N PRO A 126 18.36 -4.34 -14.97
CA PRO A 126 18.62 -4.70 -16.36
C PRO A 126 17.32 -5.06 -17.10
N LEU A 127 17.07 -4.42 -18.25
CA LEU A 127 15.80 -4.53 -18.97
C LEU A 127 15.58 -5.90 -19.61
N HIS A 128 16.64 -6.60 -20.02
CA HIS A 128 16.54 -7.91 -20.67
C HIS A 128 16.10 -9.03 -19.73
N HIS A 129 16.19 -8.84 -18.41
CA HIS A 129 15.62 -9.78 -17.42
C HIS A 129 14.13 -9.54 -17.14
N VAL A 130 13.53 -8.46 -17.66
CA VAL A 130 12.11 -8.16 -17.48
C VAL A 130 11.25 -9.01 -18.41
N LYS A 131 10.59 -10.02 -17.83
CA LYS A 131 9.70 -10.96 -18.51
C LYS A 131 8.24 -10.55 -18.45
N HIS A 132 7.87 -9.85 -17.38
CA HIS A 132 6.50 -9.44 -17.08
C HIS A 132 6.48 -7.93 -16.89
N TYR A 133 5.51 -7.27 -17.52
CA TYR A 133 5.16 -5.90 -17.16
C TYR A 133 4.43 -5.88 -15.80
N PRO A 134 4.26 -4.70 -15.18
CA PRO A 134 3.49 -4.57 -13.96
C PRO A 134 2.11 -5.24 -14.06
N PHE A 135 1.67 -5.92 -13.00
CA PHE A 135 0.26 -6.31 -12.92
C PHE A 135 -0.60 -5.05 -12.80
N PRO A 136 -1.81 -4.98 -13.42
CA PRO A 136 -2.62 -3.76 -13.47
C PRO A 136 -3.30 -3.46 -12.13
N PHE A 137 -2.50 -3.16 -11.10
CA PHE A 137 -2.97 -2.74 -9.78
C PHE A 137 -3.44 -1.29 -9.74
N PHE A 138 -3.34 -0.53 -10.83
CA PHE A 138 -3.42 0.94 -10.86
C PHE A 138 -2.28 1.57 -10.04
N VAL A 139 -2.28 1.39 -8.72
CA VAL A 139 -1.18 1.71 -7.79
C VAL A 139 -1.15 0.70 -6.62
N ARG A 140 0.00 0.62 -5.94
CA ARG A 140 0.28 -0.19 -4.74
C ARG A 140 0.35 -1.69 -5.00
N GLY A 141 1.52 -2.27 -4.73
CA GLY A 141 1.80 -3.70 -4.83
C GLY A 141 2.30 -4.15 -6.21
N ASP A 142 2.36 -3.23 -7.15
CA ASP A 142 3.02 -3.35 -8.45
C ASP A 142 4.54 -3.54 -8.29
N ASP A 143 5.17 -2.75 -7.43
CA ASP A 143 6.56 -2.91 -6.97
C ASP A 143 6.83 -4.30 -6.36
N VAL A 144 5.97 -4.72 -5.43
CA VAL A 144 6.04 -6.02 -4.76
C VAL A 144 5.93 -7.14 -5.78
N GLN A 145 4.91 -7.10 -6.64
CA GLN A 145 4.67 -8.15 -7.62
C GLN A 145 5.87 -8.24 -8.59
N PHE A 146 6.43 -7.09 -8.99
CA PHE A 146 7.50 -7.03 -9.97
C PHE A 146 8.79 -7.63 -9.41
N GLY A 147 9.15 -7.27 -8.17
CA GLY A 147 10.27 -7.88 -7.45
C GLY A 147 10.05 -9.38 -7.24
N LEU A 148 8.82 -9.77 -6.85
CA LEU A 148 8.49 -11.17 -6.62
C LEU A 148 8.60 -12.04 -7.88
N ALA A 149 8.27 -11.47 -9.05
CA ALA A 149 8.22 -12.13 -10.34
C ALA A 149 9.60 -12.27 -11.02
N HIS A 150 10.50 -11.31 -10.84
CA HIS A 150 11.70 -11.20 -11.68
C HIS A 150 12.99 -11.82 -11.14
N ARG A 151 13.04 -12.30 -9.89
CA ARG A 151 14.24 -12.97 -9.30
C ARG A 151 15.56 -12.24 -9.64
N PHE A 152 15.55 -10.91 -9.50
CA PHE A 152 16.77 -10.12 -9.55
C PHE A 152 17.66 -10.46 -8.35
N ASN A 153 18.96 -10.21 -8.50
CA ASN A 153 19.88 -10.18 -7.37
C ASN A 153 19.83 -8.77 -6.81
N LEU A 154 19.02 -8.61 -5.77
CA LEU A 154 18.67 -7.31 -5.21
C LEU A 154 19.74 -6.86 -4.21
N GLU A 155 20.29 -5.68 -4.44
CA GLU A 155 21.26 -5.05 -3.54
C GLU A 155 20.85 -3.61 -3.20
N THR A 156 21.38 -3.12 -2.09
CA THR A 156 21.17 -1.76 -1.58
C THR A 156 22.51 -1.22 -1.11
N LEU A 157 22.78 0.06 -1.34
CA LEU A 157 24.02 0.71 -0.89
C LEU A 157 23.69 1.97 -0.10
N ASN A 158 24.34 2.17 1.04
CA ASN A 158 24.27 3.45 1.74
C ASN A 158 24.73 4.60 0.83
N GLY A 159 23.94 5.68 0.81
CA GLY A 159 24.15 6.82 -0.08
C GLY A 159 23.63 6.62 -1.51
N ILE A 160 22.90 5.54 -1.78
CA ILE A 160 21.91 5.50 -2.86
C ILE A 160 20.54 5.58 -2.21
N SER A 161 19.95 6.77 -2.25
CA SER A 161 18.72 7.03 -1.53
C SER A 161 17.91 8.18 -2.10
N VAL A 162 16.64 8.22 -1.68
CA VAL A 162 15.69 9.29 -1.92
C VAL A 162 15.03 9.71 -0.61
N TRP A 163 14.45 10.90 -0.60
CA TRP A 163 13.61 11.41 0.49
C TRP A 163 12.17 11.46 0.00
N GLY A 164 11.25 11.02 0.86
CA GLY A 164 9.83 11.07 0.58
C GLY A 164 8.97 11.03 1.84
N ASP A 165 7.68 11.28 1.63
CA ASP A 165 6.67 11.39 2.68
C ASP A 165 6.37 10.06 3.38
N ASP A 166 5.97 10.14 4.66
CA ASP A 166 5.44 8.99 5.40
C ASP A 166 4.06 8.59 4.86
N PHE A 167 3.93 7.34 4.40
CA PHE A 167 2.68 6.78 3.87
C PHE A 167 1.50 6.81 4.85
N THR A 168 1.72 6.98 6.15
CA THR A 168 0.66 7.09 7.17
C THR A 168 -0.25 8.30 6.94
N ALA A 169 0.28 9.42 6.44
CA ALA A 169 -0.54 10.60 6.13
C ALA A 169 -1.53 10.34 4.99
N LYS A 170 -1.13 9.52 4.01
CA LYS A 170 -1.90 9.16 2.80
C LYS A 170 -2.92 8.03 3.03
N GLU A 171 -3.18 7.63 4.29
CA GLU A 171 -4.18 6.61 4.61
C GLU A 171 -5.62 7.12 4.48
N GLY A 172 -6.44 6.38 3.73
CA GLY A 172 -7.85 6.69 3.49
C GLY A 172 -8.58 5.56 2.73
N PRO A 173 -9.84 5.79 2.32
CA PRO A 173 -10.67 4.74 1.71
C PRO A 173 -10.10 4.13 0.42
N ILE A 174 -9.49 4.93 -0.46
CA ILE A 174 -8.84 4.45 -1.69
C ILE A 174 -7.60 3.63 -1.37
N SER A 175 -6.67 4.18 -0.58
CA SER A 175 -5.42 3.48 -0.26
C SER A 175 -5.68 2.16 0.45
N LYS A 176 -6.70 2.06 1.32
CA LYS A 176 -7.05 0.80 1.99
C LYS A 176 -7.87 -0.18 1.15
N TYR A 177 -8.59 0.30 0.14
CA TYR A 177 -9.12 -0.56 -0.92
C TYR A 177 -7.98 -1.23 -1.69
N LEU A 178 -6.99 -0.43 -2.12
CA LEU A 178 -5.83 -0.89 -2.86
C LEU A 178 -4.96 -1.85 -2.02
N ASP A 179 -4.68 -1.49 -0.75
CA ASP A 179 -3.92 -2.31 0.19
C ASP A 179 -4.55 -3.71 0.34
N MET A 180 -5.86 -3.79 0.58
CA MET A 180 -6.54 -5.08 0.76
C MET A 180 -6.41 -5.97 -0.47
N ARG A 181 -6.66 -5.43 -1.68
CA ARG A 181 -6.61 -6.24 -2.90
C ARG A 181 -5.20 -6.69 -3.24
N HIS A 182 -4.19 -5.80 -3.18
CA HIS A 182 -2.84 -6.19 -3.62
C HIS A 182 -2.25 -7.25 -2.68
N HIS A 183 -2.43 -7.12 -1.35
CA HIS A 183 -1.94 -8.09 -0.39
C HIS A 183 -2.49 -9.49 -0.66
N LEU A 184 -3.78 -9.61 -0.95
CA LEU A 184 -4.38 -10.89 -1.33
C LEU A 184 -3.84 -11.38 -2.67
N MET A 185 -3.76 -10.50 -3.66
CA MET A 185 -3.29 -10.85 -4.99
C MET A 185 -1.86 -11.37 -4.99
N GLN A 186 -0.95 -10.85 -4.16
CA GLN A 186 0.42 -11.40 -4.07
C GLN A 186 0.42 -12.90 -3.76
N HIS A 187 -0.42 -13.35 -2.82
CA HIS A 187 -0.54 -14.78 -2.49
C HIS A 187 -1.26 -15.60 -3.56
N LEU A 188 -2.19 -15.00 -4.32
CA LEU A 188 -2.90 -15.69 -5.40
C LEU A 188 -2.00 -15.85 -6.63
N LEU A 189 -1.17 -14.85 -6.93
CA LEU A 189 -0.28 -14.80 -8.08
C LEU A 189 1.02 -15.56 -7.86
N THR A 190 1.64 -15.42 -6.68
CA THR A 190 3.00 -15.90 -6.45
C THR A 190 3.02 -17.30 -5.86
N GLU A 191 3.64 -18.26 -6.55
CA GLU A 191 3.64 -19.67 -6.13
C GLU A 191 4.37 -19.94 -4.82
N ARG A 192 5.46 -19.20 -4.57
CA ARG A 192 6.27 -19.33 -3.36
C ARG A 192 5.60 -18.78 -2.10
N LEU A 193 4.52 -18.02 -2.24
CA LEU A 193 3.81 -17.44 -1.10
C LEU A 193 2.70 -18.38 -0.61
N PRO A 194 2.51 -18.50 0.71
CA PRO A 194 1.56 -19.46 1.24
C PRO A 194 0.13 -18.97 1.04
N SER A 195 -0.65 -19.67 0.22
CA SER A 195 -2.02 -19.31 -0.15
C SER A 195 -3.07 -20.20 0.55
N GLY A 196 -2.81 -20.58 1.80
CA GLY A 196 -3.71 -21.40 2.61
C GLY A 196 -4.95 -20.65 3.07
N ALA A 197 -6.08 -21.34 3.26
CA ALA A 197 -7.33 -20.72 3.72
C ALA A 197 -7.13 -19.95 5.04
N VAL A 198 -6.48 -20.57 6.03
CA VAL A 198 -6.22 -19.95 7.34
C VAL A 198 -5.44 -18.64 7.19
N ILE A 199 -4.43 -18.62 6.34
CA ILE A 199 -3.58 -17.45 6.11
C ILE A 199 -4.36 -16.32 5.44
N LEU A 200 -5.05 -16.61 4.34
CA LEU A 200 -5.84 -15.59 3.63
C LEU A 200 -6.96 -15.05 4.52
N THR A 201 -7.62 -15.91 5.30
CA THR A 201 -8.62 -15.50 6.29
C THR A 201 -7.99 -14.60 7.35
N ALA A 202 -6.87 -14.99 7.94
CA ALA A 202 -6.19 -14.18 8.94
C ALA A 202 -5.80 -12.80 8.39
N MET A 203 -5.29 -12.74 7.16
CA MET A 203 -4.96 -11.48 6.48
C MET A 203 -6.20 -10.59 6.32
N VAL A 204 -7.26 -11.12 5.70
CA VAL A 204 -8.52 -10.37 5.48
C VAL A 204 -9.07 -9.82 6.79
N TRP A 205 -9.18 -10.66 7.81
CA TRP A 205 -9.73 -10.26 9.11
C TRP A 205 -8.82 -9.29 9.85
N TRP A 206 -7.50 -9.49 9.82
CA TRP A 206 -6.54 -8.57 10.43
C TRP A 206 -6.60 -7.18 9.78
N GLN A 207 -6.60 -7.12 8.45
CA GLN A 207 -6.71 -5.85 7.73
C GLN A 207 -8.02 -5.13 8.02
N TRP A 208 -9.13 -5.86 8.09
CA TRP A 208 -10.46 -5.29 8.34
C TRP A 208 -10.67 -4.83 9.79
N LEU A 209 -10.30 -5.66 10.77
CA LEU A 209 -10.48 -5.35 12.19
C LEU A 209 -9.69 -4.12 12.62
N ARG A 210 -8.54 -3.83 11.99
CA ARG A 210 -7.76 -2.59 12.22
C ARG A 210 -8.59 -1.32 12.00
N TYR A 211 -9.57 -1.32 11.10
CA TYR A 211 -10.39 -0.13 10.81
C TYR A 211 -11.79 -0.25 11.39
N GLY A 212 -12.42 -1.42 11.27
CA GLY A 212 -13.75 -1.67 11.82
C GLY A 212 -13.83 -1.44 13.33
N LEU A 213 -12.79 -1.82 14.09
CA LEU A 213 -12.78 -1.62 15.54
C LEU A 213 -12.43 -0.19 15.99
N ARG A 214 -11.98 0.67 15.06
CA ARG A 214 -11.67 2.10 15.28
C ARG A 214 -12.72 3.02 14.62
N PHE A 215 -13.91 2.48 14.32
CA PHE A 215 -15.05 3.18 13.72
C PHE A 215 -14.83 3.75 12.32
N HIS A 216 -13.75 3.37 11.64
CA HIS A 216 -13.50 3.72 10.25
C HIS A 216 -14.35 2.84 9.32
N TYR A 217 -15.67 2.98 9.39
CA TYR A 217 -16.58 2.07 8.68
C TYR A 217 -16.57 2.26 7.17
N ALA A 218 -16.33 3.48 6.67
CA ALA A 218 -16.13 3.71 5.23
C ALA A 218 -14.90 2.97 4.70
N ILE A 219 -13.76 3.04 5.39
CA ILE A 219 -12.56 2.25 5.06
C ILE A 219 -12.85 0.75 5.15
N ALA A 220 -13.51 0.31 6.23
CA ALA A 220 -13.86 -1.08 6.43
C ALA A 220 -14.76 -1.59 5.28
N GLU A 221 -15.64 -0.74 4.75
CA GLU A 221 -16.51 -1.06 3.63
C GLU A 221 -15.74 -1.09 2.29
N THR A 222 -14.81 -0.17 2.03
CA THR A 222 -13.98 -0.22 0.83
C THR A 222 -13.10 -1.48 0.81
N GLN A 223 -12.59 -1.94 1.95
CA GLN A 223 -11.87 -3.21 2.05
C GLN A 223 -12.75 -4.42 1.67
N LEU A 224 -14.05 -4.40 1.97
CA LEU A 224 -14.98 -5.45 1.51
C LEU A 224 -15.24 -5.36 0.01
N MET A 225 -15.28 -4.15 -0.56
CA MET A 225 -15.35 -3.96 -2.01
C MET A 225 -14.10 -4.51 -2.70
N ALA A 226 -12.92 -4.30 -2.13
CA ALA A 226 -11.64 -4.84 -2.62
C ALA A 226 -11.66 -6.37 -2.64
N LEU A 227 -12.08 -7.01 -1.55
CA LEU A 227 -12.23 -8.47 -1.49
C LEU A 227 -13.25 -8.97 -2.52
N GLN A 228 -14.39 -8.28 -2.66
CA GLN A 228 -15.39 -8.64 -3.66
C GLN A 228 -14.84 -8.55 -5.09
N ASP A 229 -14.03 -7.55 -5.39
CA ASP A 229 -13.40 -7.39 -6.70
C ASP A 229 -12.34 -8.47 -6.97
N VAL A 230 -11.55 -8.86 -5.96
CA VAL A 230 -10.64 -10.03 -6.05
C VAL A 230 -11.42 -11.32 -6.34
N LEU A 231 -12.63 -11.48 -5.79
CA LEU A 231 -13.48 -12.65 -6.03
C LEU A 231 -14.11 -12.70 -7.43
N LYS A 232 -14.11 -11.60 -8.20
CA LYS A 232 -14.60 -11.56 -9.58
C LYS A 232 -13.65 -12.26 -10.56
N GLY A 233 -12.37 -12.42 -10.20
CA GLY A 233 -11.37 -13.10 -11.04
C GLY A 233 -10.63 -12.18 -12.01
N PRO A 234 -9.79 -12.74 -12.90
CA PRO A 234 -8.86 -11.98 -13.74
C PRO A 234 -9.52 -10.99 -14.71
N ASP A 235 -10.71 -11.30 -15.23
CA ASP A 235 -11.42 -10.42 -16.17
C ASP A 235 -11.79 -9.06 -15.58
N PHE A 236 -11.94 -8.98 -14.25
CA PHE A 236 -12.13 -7.70 -13.57
C PHE A 236 -10.91 -6.80 -13.75
N TRP A 237 -9.71 -7.35 -13.61
CA TRP A 237 -8.45 -6.61 -13.73
C TRP A 237 -8.15 -6.23 -15.17
N ALA A 238 -8.46 -7.13 -16.11
CA ALA A 238 -8.30 -6.87 -17.53
C ALA A 238 -9.09 -5.64 -18.00
N ARG A 239 -10.30 -5.43 -17.44
CA ARG A 239 -11.22 -4.35 -17.81
C ARG A 239 -11.09 -3.09 -16.94
N ASN A 240 -10.48 -3.15 -15.76
CA ASN A 240 -10.41 -2.04 -14.80
C ASN A 240 -8.97 -1.60 -14.46
N ALA A 241 -8.05 -1.64 -15.43
CA ALA A 241 -6.69 -1.15 -15.20
C ALA A 241 -6.66 0.34 -14.80
N ASP A 242 -7.59 1.14 -15.34
CA ASP A 242 -7.81 2.57 -15.07
C ASP A 242 -8.73 2.85 -13.86
N MET A 243 -9.26 1.81 -13.22
CA MET A 243 -10.25 1.89 -12.15
C MET A 243 -11.59 2.60 -12.51
N HIS A 244 -11.97 2.69 -13.78
CA HIS A 244 -13.17 3.44 -14.18
C HIS A 244 -14.49 2.89 -13.59
N GLU A 245 -14.68 1.57 -13.47
CA GLU A 245 -15.87 1.00 -12.80
C GLU A 245 -15.76 1.07 -11.26
N THR A 246 -14.56 1.36 -10.74
CA THR A 246 -14.25 1.25 -9.31
C THR A 246 -14.34 2.58 -8.59
N PHE A 247 -13.74 3.64 -9.14
CA PHE A 247 -13.76 4.97 -8.50
C PHE A 247 -15.18 5.47 -8.19
N PRO A 248 -16.17 5.38 -9.09
CA PRO A 248 -17.54 5.83 -8.79
C PRO A 248 -18.17 5.08 -7.61
N ARG A 249 -17.84 3.79 -7.41
CA ARG A 249 -18.32 3.00 -6.27
C ARG A 249 -17.66 3.40 -4.95
N LEU A 250 -16.41 3.88 -5.00
CA LEU A 250 -15.67 4.33 -3.82
C LEU A 250 -16.00 5.77 -3.42
N ARG A 251 -16.43 6.61 -4.37
CA ARG A 251 -16.65 8.07 -4.17
C ARG A 251 -17.48 8.40 -2.94
N PRO A 252 -18.65 7.77 -2.67
CA PRO A 252 -19.44 8.08 -1.49
C PRO A 252 -18.70 7.82 -0.16
N LEU A 253 -17.83 6.80 -0.14
CA LEU A 253 -17.07 6.42 1.06
C LEU A 253 -15.85 7.32 1.25
N ILE A 254 -15.30 7.84 0.15
CA ILE A 254 -14.25 8.88 0.16
C ILE A 254 -14.82 10.17 0.73
N GLU A 255 -15.97 10.62 0.22
CA GLU A 255 -16.68 11.81 0.69
C GLU A 255 -17.07 11.67 2.18
N GLU A 256 -17.55 10.50 2.60
CA GLU A 256 -17.86 10.22 4.02
C GLU A 256 -16.63 10.35 4.94
N SER A 257 -15.44 9.99 4.44
CA SER A 257 -14.19 10.02 5.21
C SER A 257 -13.35 11.27 4.97
N ALA A 258 -13.91 12.31 4.33
CA ALA A 258 -13.18 13.53 4.06
C ALA A 258 -12.91 14.29 5.37
N PRO A 259 -11.65 14.70 5.64
CA PRO A 259 -11.34 15.54 6.78
C PRO A 259 -12.16 16.82 6.78
N GLN A 260 -12.56 17.25 7.96
CA GLN A 260 -13.28 18.49 8.21
C GLN A 260 -12.38 19.43 9.02
N PRO A 261 -12.41 20.75 8.75
CA PRO A 261 -11.67 21.72 9.56
C PRO A 261 -12.16 21.68 11.00
N ILE A 262 -11.25 21.93 11.95
CA ILE A 262 -11.60 22.07 13.36
C ILE A 262 -11.47 23.53 13.80
N GLU A 263 -12.57 24.10 14.30
CA GLU A 263 -12.60 25.49 14.76
C GLU A 263 -12.00 25.65 16.15
N ASP A 264 -12.18 24.65 17.04
CA ASP A 264 -11.63 24.69 18.41
C ASP A 264 -11.32 23.28 18.96
N ILE A 265 -10.04 22.89 18.93
CA ILE A 265 -9.53 21.63 19.51
C ILE A 265 -9.59 21.67 21.04
N SER A 266 -9.49 22.86 21.65
CA SER A 266 -9.37 23.02 23.11
C SER A 266 -10.65 22.60 23.86
N ALA A 267 -11.78 22.57 23.15
CA ALA A 267 -13.05 22.08 23.66
C ALA A 267 -13.09 20.56 23.92
N PHE A 268 -12.10 19.80 23.44
CA PHE A 268 -12.09 18.35 23.52
C PHE A 268 -10.90 17.80 24.33
N SER A 269 -11.14 16.76 25.13
CA SER A 269 -10.06 16.04 25.81
C SER A 269 -9.27 15.19 24.80
N ILE A 270 -7.95 15.34 24.80
CA ILE A 270 -7.04 14.46 24.05
C ILE A 270 -7.03 13.07 24.72
N ALA A 271 -7.24 12.02 23.92
CA ALA A 271 -7.16 10.66 24.38
C ALA A 271 -5.71 10.16 24.33
N TYR A 272 -5.18 9.82 25.49
CA TYR A 272 -3.90 9.15 25.62
C TYR A 272 -4.10 7.65 25.84
N PRO A 273 -3.21 6.79 25.32
CA PRO A 273 -3.29 5.38 25.60
C PRO A 273 -3.05 5.17 27.10
N PRO A 274 -3.87 4.36 27.80
CA PRO A 274 -3.64 4.11 29.21
C PRO A 274 -2.28 3.40 29.38
N ILE A 275 -1.35 3.98 30.16
CA ILE A 275 -0.07 3.35 30.50
C ILE A 275 -0.33 2.31 31.60
N PRO A 276 -0.37 1.00 31.30
CA PRO A 276 -0.78 0.01 32.28
C PRO A 276 0.39 -0.27 33.23
N ARG A 277 0.21 -0.02 34.53
CA ARG A 277 1.27 -0.18 35.54
C ARG A 277 1.58 -1.64 35.93
N SER A 278 0.83 -2.64 35.45
CA SER A 278 1.06 -4.05 35.80
C SER A 278 0.65 -5.04 34.69
N ARG A 279 1.32 -6.20 34.62
CA ARG A 279 1.03 -7.28 33.65
C ARG A 279 -0.43 -7.74 33.71
N LEU A 280 -0.99 -7.91 34.91
CA LEU A 280 -2.38 -8.35 35.09
C LEU A 280 -3.38 -7.37 34.43
N ARG A 281 -3.16 -6.06 34.58
CA ARG A 281 -4.02 -5.03 33.98
C ARG A 281 -3.91 -5.01 32.45
N ILE A 282 -2.73 -5.30 31.90
CA ILE A 282 -2.53 -5.47 30.46
C ILE A 282 -3.36 -6.65 29.93
N TRP A 283 -3.27 -7.80 30.59
CA TRP A 283 -4.04 -8.99 30.22
C TRP A 283 -5.54 -8.77 30.33
N GLY A 284 -6.00 -8.15 31.43
CA GLY A 284 -7.41 -7.79 31.60
C GLY A 284 -7.92 -6.85 30.51
N ALA A 285 -7.17 -5.80 30.17
CA ALA A 285 -7.53 -4.89 29.08
C ALA A 285 -7.59 -5.60 27.72
N ARG A 286 -6.64 -6.50 27.43
CA ARG A 286 -6.66 -7.32 26.20
C ARG A 286 -7.89 -8.24 26.15
N LEU A 287 -8.21 -8.89 27.26
CA LEU A 287 -9.37 -9.76 27.36
C LEU A 287 -10.67 -8.98 27.14
N ILE A 288 -10.84 -7.82 27.80
CA ILE A 288 -12.00 -6.95 27.59
C ILE A 288 -12.13 -6.56 26.13
N LYS A 289 -11.05 -6.11 25.48
CA LYS A 289 -11.08 -5.77 24.05
C LYS A 289 -11.48 -6.94 23.17
N LEU A 290 -10.98 -8.14 23.47
CA LEU A 290 -11.31 -9.34 22.71
C LEU A 290 -12.79 -9.72 22.87
N ILE A 291 -13.26 -9.87 24.11
CA ILE A 291 -14.64 -10.32 24.39
C ILE A 291 -15.68 -9.29 23.99
N THR A 292 -15.35 -7.99 24.04
CA THR A 292 -16.30 -6.91 23.69
C THR A 292 -16.19 -6.44 22.25
N LEU A 293 -15.33 -7.05 21.42
CA LEU A 293 -14.98 -6.53 20.09
C LEU A 293 -14.63 -5.04 20.12
N ASN A 294 -13.69 -4.69 20.99
CA ASN A 294 -13.30 -3.31 21.29
C ASN A 294 -14.47 -2.40 21.69
N GLY A 295 -15.37 -2.91 22.52
CA GLY A 295 -16.55 -2.19 23.01
C GLY A 295 -17.78 -2.21 22.11
N HIS A 296 -17.74 -2.87 20.95
CA HIS A 296 -18.91 -3.04 20.08
C HIS A 296 -19.97 -4.00 20.64
N LEU A 297 -19.67 -4.76 21.70
CA LEU A 297 -20.68 -5.51 22.48
C LEU A 297 -21.13 -4.79 23.75
N LEU A 298 -20.53 -3.66 24.10
CA LEU A 298 -20.91 -2.91 25.31
C LEU A 298 -22.16 -2.07 25.05
N PRO A 299 -23.12 -2.03 25.98
CA PRO A 299 -24.30 -1.19 25.85
C PRO A 299 -23.94 0.31 25.91
N PRO A 300 -24.64 1.19 25.16
CA PRO A 300 -24.27 2.60 25.03
C PRO A 300 -24.20 3.39 26.34
N PHE A 301 -24.96 2.99 27.38
CA PHE A 301 -24.96 3.68 28.67
C PHE A 301 -23.66 3.51 29.47
N LEU A 302 -22.84 2.50 29.15
CA LEU A 302 -21.52 2.29 29.75
C LEU A 302 -20.40 3.08 29.03
N LEU A 303 -20.71 3.75 27.93
CA LEU A 303 -19.73 4.39 27.07
C LEU A 303 -19.69 5.90 27.28
N GLN A 304 -18.50 6.46 27.12
CA GLN A 304 -18.28 7.89 27.18
C GLN A 304 -18.95 8.57 25.98
N LYS A 305 -19.88 9.48 26.28
CA LYS A 305 -20.62 10.28 25.29
C LYS A 305 -19.80 11.46 24.75
N GLN A 306 -18.99 12.08 25.60
CA GLN A 306 -18.13 13.19 25.21
C GLN A 306 -17.04 12.69 24.24
N PRO A 307 -16.92 13.29 23.04
CA PRO A 307 -15.90 12.92 22.08
C PRO A 307 -14.50 13.21 22.62
N VAL A 308 -13.53 12.48 22.08
CA VAL A 308 -12.11 12.67 22.38
C VAL A 308 -11.33 12.87 21.11
N VAL A 309 -10.22 13.59 21.19
CA VAL A 309 -9.29 13.76 20.08
C VAL A 309 -8.25 12.66 20.10
N VAL A 310 -7.98 12.05 18.95
CA VAL A 310 -6.93 11.05 18.76
C VAL A 310 -6.09 11.48 17.57
N GLU A 311 -4.76 11.53 17.73
CA GLU A 311 -3.86 11.79 16.61
C GLU A 311 -3.79 10.57 15.69
N LYS A 312 -3.85 10.78 14.37
CA LYS A 312 -3.81 9.71 13.36
C LYS A 312 -2.60 8.78 13.55
N GLY A 313 -1.42 9.33 13.89
CA GLY A 313 -0.17 8.60 14.08
C GLY A 313 -0.09 7.71 15.34
N ASP A 314 -0.83 8.01 16.41
CA ASP A 314 -0.84 7.22 17.66
C ASP A 314 -2.21 6.57 17.92
N ALA A 315 -3.04 6.37 16.89
CA ALA A 315 -4.41 5.87 17.03
C ALA A 315 -4.51 4.38 17.48
N ARG A 316 -4.20 4.10 18.74
CA ARG A 316 -4.25 2.76 19.35
C ARG A 316 -5.68 2.35 19.68
N LEU A 317 -5.94 1.06 19.60
CA LEU A 317 -7.26 0.47 19.76
C LEU A 317 -7.93 0.82 21.11
N GLU A 318 -7.13 0.90 22.17
CA GLU A 318 -7.53 1.23 23.54
C GLU A 318 -8.20 2.61 23.66
N MET A 319 -7.83 3.55 22.79
CA MET A 319 -8.39 4.91 22.80
C MET A 319 -9.85 4.92 22.36
N PHE A 320 -10.29 3.87 21.64
CA PHE A 320 -11.62 3.75 21.07
C PHE A 320 -12.55 2.90 21.94
N THR A 321 -12.02 1.98 22.76
CA THR A 321 -12.80 0.90 23.43
C THR A 321 -14.03 1.41 24.18
N TRP A 322 -13.90 2.50 24.92
CA TRP A 322 -14.95 3.05 25.80
C TRP A 322 -15.66 4.29 25.24
N LYS A 323 -15.45 4.63 23.96
CA LYS A 323 -15.92 5.88 23.36
C LYS A 323 -17.08 5.63 22.39
N LEU A 324 -18.06 6.53 22.38
CA LEU A 324 -19.10 6.57 21.34
C LEU A 324 -18.65 7.34 20.09
N SER A 325 -17.74 8.30 20.25
CA SER A 325 -17.20 9.08 19.14
C SER A 325 -15.77 9.51 19.43
N VAL A 326 -15.00 9.66 18.35
CA VAL A 326 -13.61 10.10 18.32
C VAL A 326 -13.45 11.09 17.19
N PHE A 327 -12.75 12.19 17.44
CA PHE A 327 -12.26 13.07 16.39
C PHE A 327 -10.81 12.70 16.10
N GLN A 328 -10.53 12.16 14.92
CA GLN A 328 -9.17 11.80 14.56
C GLN A 328 -8.49 12.96 13.85
N LEU A 329 -7.45 13.53 14.47
CA LEU A 329 -6.72 14.68 13.96
C LEU A 329 -5.69 14.24 12.91
N GLU A 330 -5.66 14.94 11.78
CA GLU A 330 -4.62 14.75 10.76
C GLU A 330 -3.25 15.28 11.26
N PRO A 331 -2.13 14.81 10.68
CA PRO A 331 -0.78 15.22 11.12
C PRO A 331 -0.52 16.73 11.05
N ASP A 332 -1.26 17.47 10.21
CA ASP A 332 -1.17 18.93 10.10
C ASP A 332 -1.76 19.68 11.31
N GLY A 333 -2.54 19.00 12.15
CA GLY A 333 -3.22 19.56 13.31
C GLY A 333 -4.38 20.52 12.99
N ARG A 334 -4.77 20.68 11.71
CA ARG A 334 -5.75 21.69 11.26
C ARG A 334 -7.11 21.10 10.90
N GLN A 335 -7.15 19.82 10.58
CA GLN A 335 -8.35 19.11 10.15
C GLN A 335 -8.37 17.70 10.73
N GLY A 336 -9.53 17.07 10.68
CA GLY A 336 -9.68 15.71 11.17
C GLY A 336 -10.99 15.06 10.76
N ILE A 337 -11.14 13.78 11.09
CA ILE A 337 -12.29 12.98 10.70
C ILE A 337 -13.11 12.63 11.93
N TRP A 338 -14.43 12.85 11.83
CA TRP A 338 -15.39 12.43 12.85
C TRP A 338 -15.70 10.94 12.71
N LEU A 339 -15.33 10.17 13.73
CA LEU A 339 -15.53 8.74 13.80
C LEU A 339 -16.55 8.42 14.89
N LYS A 340 -17.68 7.81 14.50
CA LYS A 340 -18.79 7.50 15.41
C LYS A 340 -19.03 6.01 15.45
N ARG A 341 -19.21 5.46 16.66
CA ARG A 341 -19.57 4.05 16.85
C ARG A 341 -20.98 3.80 16.34
N ASP A 342 -21.11 2.92 15.37
CA ASP A 342 -22.38 2.48 14.78
C ASP A 342 -22.43 0.94 14.82
N TYR A 343 -23.16 0.44 15.81
CA TYR A 343 -23.37 -0.99 16.02
C TYR A 343 -24.00 -1.67 14.80
N ARG A 344 -25.03 -1.04 14.22
CA ARG A 344 -25.79 -1.63 13.10
C ARG A 344 -24.89 -1.74 11.86
N ARG A 345 -24.12 -0.69 11.56
CA ARG A 345 -23.17 -0.72 10.45
C ARG A 345 -22.04 -1.71 10.71
N PHE A 346 -21.46 -1.73 11.92
CA PHE A 346 -20.41 -2.67 12.29
C PHE A 346 -20.81 -4.14 12.07
N PHE A 347 -21.93 -4.59 12.65
CA PHE A 347 -22.37 -5.98 12.51
C PHE A 347 -22.79 -6.34 11.09
N ARG A 348 -23.38 -5.40 10.35
CA ARG A 348 -23.71 -5.59 8.93
C ARG A 348 -22.45 -5.83 8.10
N LEU A 349 -21.42 -5.01 8.29
CA LEU A 349 -20.14 -5.15 7.60
C LEU A 349 -19.41 -6.43 8.03
N MET A 350 -19.45 -6.80 9.31
CA MET A 350 -18.88 -8.06 9.80
C MET A 350 -19.59 -9.30 9.22
N GLY A 351 -20.91 -9.25 9.03
CA GLY A 351 -21.66 -10.28 8.31
C GLY A 351 -21.23 -10.40 6.85
N ARG A 352 -21.05 -9.27 6.16
CA ARG A 352 -20.55 -9.22 4.77
C ARG A 352 -19.11 -9.73 4.68
N LEU A 353 -18.25 -9.36 5.62
CA LEU A 353 -16.88 -9.88 5.76
C LEU A 353 -16.86 -11.40 5.88
N SER A 354 -17.70 -11.95 6.75
CA SER A 354 -17.81 -13.40 6.97
C SER A 354 -18.25 -14.13 5.71
N LYS A 355 -19.27 -13.60 5.01
CA LYS A 355 -19.75 -14.14 3.73
C LYS A 355 -18.67 -14.12 2.65
N LEU A 356 -18.00 -12.99 2.44
CA LEU A 356 -16.95 -12.86 1.43
C LEU A 356 -15.73 -13.72 1.76
N THR A 357 -15.35 -13.82 3.03
CA THR A 357 -14.27 -14.70 3.49
C THR A 357 -14.61 -16.16 3.23
N LEU A 358 -15.84 -16.60 3.51
CA LEU A 358 -16.29 -17.96 3.21
C LEU A 358 -16.24 -18.24 1.70
N GLN A 359 -16.72 -17.29 0.87
CA GLN A 359 -16.63 -17.41 -0.58
C GLN A 359 -15.18 -17.52 -1.06
N MET A 360 -14.26 -16.74 -0.49
CA MET A 360 -12.83 -16.81 -0.76
C MET A 360 -12.26 -18.18 -0.38
N ILE A 361 -12.58 -18.70 0.80
CA ILE A 361 -12.11 -20.02 1.26
C ILE A 361 -12.56 -21.12 0.29
N ILE A 362 -13.84 -21.10 -0.10
CA ILE A 362 -14.46 -22.09 -1.01
C ILE A 362 -13.84 -21.99 -2.41
N LYS A 363 -13.78 -20.77 -2.98
CA LYS A 363 -13.30 -20.55 -4.37
C LYS A 363 -11.78 -20.49 -4.48
N ARG A 364 -11.03 -20.53 -3.38
CA ARG A 364 -9.59 -20.26 -3.31
C ARG A 364 -8.77 -20.97 -4.39
N ARG A 365 -8.93 -22.29 -4.52
CA ARG A 365 -8.15 -23.10 -5.48
C ARG A 365 -8.49 -22.72 -6.93
N ALA A 366 -9.76 -22.45 -7.22
CA ALA A 366 -10.20 -22.01 -8.54
C ALA A 366 -9.66 -20.61 -8.86
N LEU A 367 -9.70 -19.68 -7.89
CA LEU A 367 -9.15 -18.34 -8.03
C LEU A 367 -7.64 -18.35 -8.29
N ILE A 368 -6.88 -19.12 -7.51
CA ILE A 368 -5.42 -19.25 -7.70
C ILE A 368 -5.13 -19.73 -9.13
N ARG A 369 -5.81 -20.77 -9.60
CA ARG A 369 -5.62 -21.28 -10.97
C ARG A 369 -5.99 -20.24 -12.03
N ALA A 370 -7.15 -19.61 -11.91
CA ALA A 370 -7.62 -18.61 -12.87
C ALA A 370 -6.65 -17.42 -12.95
N TYR A 371 -6.19 -16.92 -11.79
CA TYR A 371 -5.25 -15.80 -11.75
C TYR A 371 -3.88 -16.16 -12.30
N ARG A 372 -3.31 -17.31 -11.94
CA ARG A 372 -2.02 -17.75 -12.46
C ARG A 372 -2.06 -18.04 -13.97
N GLN A 373 -3.18 -18.56 -14.47
CA GLN A 373 -3.39 -18.78 -15.90
C GLN A 373 -3.50 -17.46 -16.68
N ALA A 374 -4.17 -16.45 -16.11
CA ALA A 374 -4.33 -15.15 -16.75
C ALA A 374 -3.10 -14.24 -16.58
N TYR A 375 -2.23 -14.52 -15.60
CA TYR A 375 -1.10 -13.68 -15.25
C TYR A 375 -0.15 -13.36 -16.42
N PRO A 376 0.27 -14.33 -17.27
CA PRO A 376 1.11 -14.01 -18.43
C PRO A 376 0.46 -13.02 -19.39
N HIS A 377 -0.86 -13.09 -19.58
CA HIS A 377 -1.58 -12.14 -20.41
C HIS A 377 -1.70 -10.76 -19.75
N LEU A 378 -2.13 -10.69 -18.49
CA LEU A 378 -2.32 -9.43 -17.74
C LEU A 378 -1.02 -8.67 -17.48
N THR A 379 0.14 -9.33 -17.64
CA THR A 379 1.47 -8.75 -17.52
C THR A 379 2.23 -8.77 -18.85
N SER A 380 1.52 -9.03 -19.95
CA SER A 380 2.12 -9.00 -21.28
C SER A 380 2.25 -7.57 -21.79
N GLU A 381 3.20 -7.39 -22.69
CA GLU A 381 3.32 -6.15 -23.45
C GLU A 381 2.05 -5.84 -24.26
N ALA A 382 1.49 -6.86 -24.93
CA ALA A 382 0.29 -6.71 -25.75
C ALA A 382 -0.91 -6.20 -24.92
N PHE A 383 -1.05 -6.67 -23.67
CA PHE A 383 -2.08 -6.17 -22.77
C PHE A 383 -1.92 -4.66 -22.51
N TRP A 384 -0.73 -4.22 -22.13
CA TRP A 384 -0.48 -2.80 -21.85
C TRP A 384 -0.55 -1.93 -23.11
N GLN A 385 -0.05 -2.42 -24.24
CA GLN A 385 -0.18 -1.74 -25.53
C GLN A 385 -1.65 -1.47 -25.88
N SER A 386 -2.54 -2.45 -25.68
CA SER A 386 -3.97 -2.26 -25.92
C SER A 386 -4.58 -1.12 -25.10
N TRP A 387 -4.09 -0.89 -23.88
CA TRP A 387 -4.53 0.21 -23.02
C TRP A 387 -3.94 1.56 -23.45
N PHE A 388 -2.68 1.59 -23.88
CA PHE A 388 -2.04 2.80 -24.40
C PHE A 388 -2.72 3.28 -25.69
N GLU A 389 -3.16 2.36 -26.55
CA GLU A 389 -3.80 2.67 -27.84
C GLU A 389 -5.27 3.09 -27.74
N GLN A 390 -6.01 2.62 -26.73
CA GLN A 390 -7.43 2.96 -26.54
C GLN A 390 -7.71 4.47 -26.44
N GLN A 391 -6.72 5.29 -26.07
CA GLN A 391 -6.87 6.74 -26.01
C GLN A 391 -6.62 7.43 -27.37
N LYS A 392 -5.80 6.86 -28.27
CA LYS A 392 -5.65 7.39 -29.65
C LYS A 392 -6.99 7.40 -30.37
N LEU A 393 -7.80 6.36 -30.16
CA LEU A 393 -9.14 6.24 -30.74
C LEU A 393 -10.18 7.16 -30.08
N LYS A 394 -10.10 7.39 -28.75
CA LYS A 394 -11.00 8.33 -28.06
C LYS A 394 -10.65 9.80 -28.34
N GLY A 395 -9.39 10.11 -28.59
CA GLY A 395 -8.95 11.44 -29.03
C GLY A 395 -9.36 11.75 -30.47
N ALA A 396 -9.23 10.78 -31.38
CA ALA A 396 -9.61 10.95 -32.78
C ALA A 396 -11.13 10.94 -33.05
N ALA A 397 -11.95 10.46 -32.10
CA ALA A 397 -13.42 10.48 -32.19
C ALA A 397 -14.06 11.67 -31.45
N GLY A 398 -13.24 12.52 -30.81
CA GLY A 398 -13.66 13.75 -30.12
C GLY A 398 -13.18 15.04 -30.79
N GLU A 399 -12.49 14.93 -31.93
CA GLU A 399 -12.32 15.97 -32.96
C GLU A 399 -13.37 15.74 -34.06
#